data_AF-A0A7W1NK52-F1
#
_entry.id   AF-A0A7W1NK52-F1
#
_cell.length_a   1.000
_cell.length_b   1.000
_cell.length_c   1.000
_cell.angle_alpha   90.00
_cell.angle_beta   90.00
_cell.angle_gamma   90.00
#
_symmetry.space_group_name_H-M   'P 1'
#
loop_
_entity.id
_entity.type
_entity.pdbx_description
1 polymer ?
#
loop_
_entity_poly.entity_id
_entity_poly.type
_entity_poly.pdbx_seq_one_letter_code
_entity_poly.pdbx_strand_id
1 'polypeptide(L)'
;MVESPRVTIREVAEKAGVSPASVSLTLSGRGRIADDTRQHILETVAKLNYVLPKRKREPSDLRVFTVAAGTGSEYHPARTINLERQVTFLTDELDQRQQEGYDISDVEASLRALSQGSPTQYDIEVGWKKLENLELRPDYPFQEPSNWSDITAARAEPSKLDARFSANQLHDRIYGGLLGRAIGCTLGRPLELLGDFEDIQEFLERGDAYPLNNYVPEILPHPPGYAHYEPEVQKYFRGQVRYAPRDDDLDYSVLNLTILERCGLNFTSEQVAETWLHRLSYNAIYTAERMAYGNLVNQFGPPDSAGYRNPYREFIGAQIRADMFGYTAPGKPDLAAQRAWRDARISHVKNGIYGEMFVSAAIAAAFVVTDVEAVIRAGLEVIPQQSRMAFTIRDTIDQTRRSQNWQDVAAYITERFAEHDPTHVLPNVSLLVMALLWGNCDFERSVTTAAMAGFDSDCNAATTGSIVGILNGAANLPGKWTLPINDQLESWVWGHSMVRISDLAQRVYVLARESLTNSANT
;
A
#
# COMPACT_ATOMS: atom_id res chain seq x y z
N MET A 1 -30.05 -43.31 -35.95
CA MET A 1 -30.75 -42.46 -36.93
C MET A 1 -29.80 -41.37 -37.34
N VAL A 2 -29.48 -41.25 -38.62
CA VAL A 2 -28.59 -40.20 -39.13
C VAL A 2 -29.37 -38.89 -39.07
N GLU A 3 -29.00 -37.99 -38.16
CA GLU A 3 -29.58 -36.64 -38.12
C GLU A 3 -29.27 -35.94 -39.44
N SER A 4 -30.30 -35.51 -40.16
CA SER A 4 -30.14 -34.70 -41.36
C SER A 4 -29.42 -33.39 -41.00
N PRO A 5 -28.48 -32.91 -41.84
CA PRO A 5 -27.71 -31.71 -41.54
C PRO A 5 -28.63 -30.49 -41.36
N ARG A 6 -28.41 -29.76 -40.27
CA ARG A 6 -29.20 -28.58 -39.89
C ARG A 6 -28.90 -27.42 -40.85
N VAL A 7 -29.94 -26.90 -41.50
CA VAL A 7 -29.81 -25.78 -42.47
C VAL A 7 -29.04 -24.61 -41.85
N THR A 8 -28.04 -24.11 -42.57
CA THR A 8 -27.18 -23.01 -42.12
C THR A 8 -27.61 -21.67 -42.70
N ILE A 9 -27.21 -20.57 -42.06
CA ILE A 9 -27.50 -19.21 -42.57
C ILE A 9 -26.88 -18.95 -43.95
N ARG A 10 -25.79 -19.65 -44.30
CA ARG A 10 -25.13 -19.53 -45.61
C ARG A 10 -25.97 -20.16 -46.70
N GLU A 11 -26.59 -21.30 -46.44
CA GLU A 11 -27.50 -21.96 -47.39
C GLU A 11 -28.78 -21.16 -47.61
N VAL A 12 -29.30 -20.50 -46.57
CA VAL A 12 -30.42 -19.55 -46.71
C VAL A 12 -30.01 -18.36 -47.59
N ALA A 13 -28.82 -17.82 -47.37
CA ALA A 13 -28.30 -16.67 -48.10
C ALA A 13 -28.07 -16.98 -49.58
N GLU A 14 -27.45 -18.13 -49.87
CA GLU A 14 -27.26 -18.65 -51.23
C GLU A 14 -28.60 -18.82 -51.96
N LYS A 15 -29.59 -19.41 -51.29
CA LYS A 15 -30.90 -19.66 -51.90
C LYS A 15 -31.75 -18.40 -52.08
N ALA A 16 -31.54 -17.39 -51.24
CA ALA A 16 -32.16 -16.07 -51.37
C ALA A 16 -31.35 -15.12 -52.29
N GLY A 17 -30.19 -15.53 -52.81
CA GLY A 17 -29.33 -14.70 -53.67
C GLY A 17 -28.73 -13.48 -52.96
N VAL A 18 -28.54 -13.53 -51.64
CA VAL A 18 -28.05 -12.40 -50.82
C VAL A 18 -26.85 -12.80 -49.96
N SER A 19 -26.25 -11.82 -49.28
CA SER A 19 -25.21 -12.11 -48.30
C SER A 19 -25.77 -12.73 -47.01
N PRO A 20 -25.01 -13.59 -46.29
CA PRO A 20 -25.40 -14.07 -44.96
C PRO A 20 -25.67 -12.94 -43.95
N ALA A 21 -25.01 -11.79 -44.11
CA ALA A 21 -25.25 -10.61 -43.29
C ALA A 21 -26.66 -10.04 -43.52
N SER A 22 -27.14 -10.00 -44.77
CA SER A 22 -28.50 -9.56 -45.11
C SER A 22 -29.58 -10.46 -44.50
N VAL A 23 -29.34 -11.78 -44.48
CA VAL A 23 -30.23 -12.75 -43.81
C VAL A 23 -30.26 -12.52 -42.30
N SER A 24 -29.09 -12.32 -41.68
CA SER A 24 -28.96 -12.05 -40.23
C SER A 24 -29.65 -10.75 -39.81
N LEU A 25 -29.46 -9.68 -40.57
CA LEU A 25 -30.08 -8.37 -40.35
C LEU A 25 -31.60 -8.43 -40.51
N THR A 26 -32.09 -9.16 -41.51
CA THR A 26 -33.53 -9.42 -41.72
C THR A 26 -34.15 -10.12 -40.52
N LEU A 27 -33.54 -11.21 -40.04
CA LEU A 27 -34.05 -12.01 -38.92
C LEU A 27 -33.89 -11.36 -37.54
N SER A 28 -32.93 -10.46 -37.38
CA SER A 28 -32.72 -9.69 -36.14
C SER A 28 -33.49 -8.37 -36.09
N GLY A 29 -34.16 -7.98 -37.18
CA GLY A 29 -34.89 -6.71 -37.28
C GLY A 29 -34.01 -5.46 -37.32
N ARG A 30 -32.70 -5.61 -37.62
CA ARG A 30 -31.71 -4.52 -37.60
C ARG A 30 -31.23 -4.18 -39.01
N GLY A 31 -30.75 -2.96 -39.21
CA GLY A 31 -30.18 -2.50 -40.49
C GLY A 31 -31.22 -2.10 -41.55
N ARG A 32 -30.77 -1.32 -42.54
CA ARG A 32 -31.59 -0.88 -43.69
C ARG A 32 -31.49 -1.92 -44.81
N ILE A 33 -32.56 -2.67 -45.04
CA ILE A 33 -32.74 -3.61 -46.15
C ILE A 33 -34.04 -3.22 -46.84
N ALA A 34 -34.05 -3.18 -48.17
CA ALA A 34 -35.24 -2.88 -48.95
C ALA A 34 -36.37 -3.88 -48.65
N ASP A 35 -37.62 -3.42 -48.62
CA ASP A 35 -38.76 -4.21 -48.14
C ASP A 35 -39.02 -5.46 -48.99
N ASP A 36 -38.80 -5.37 -50.30
CA ASP A 36 -38.88 -6.48 -51.25
C ASP A 36 -37.84 -7.58 -50.95
N THR A 37 -36.61 -7.18 -50.67
CA THR A 37 -35.50 -8.07 -50.32
C THR A 37 -35.74 -8.72 -48.95
N ARG A 38 -36.26 -7.94 -47.99
CA ARG A 38 -36.64 -8.43 -46.66
C ARG A 38 -37.72 -9.50 -46.75
N GLN A 39 -38.77 -9.26 -47.54
CA GLN A 39 -39.86 -10.21 -47.74
C GLN A 39 -39.35 -11.50 -48.40
N HIS A 40 -38.52 -11.39 -49.44
CA HIS A 40 -37.94 -12.53 -50.13
C HIS A 40 -37.08 -13.42 -49.21
N ILE A 41 -36.28 -12.79 -48.33
CA ILE A 41 -35.48 -13.50 -47.33
C ILE A 41 -36.38 -14.24 -46.33
N LEU A 42 -37.45 -13.60 -45.82
CA LEU A 42 -38.37 -14.22 -44.85
C LEU A 42 -39.11 -15.42 -45.45
N GLU A 43 -39.54 -15.33 -46.71
CA GLU A 43 -40.14 -16.46 -47.44
C GLU A 43 -39.16 -17.62 -47.60
N THR A 44 -37.89 -17.32 -47.92
CA THR A 44 -36.84 -18.34 -48.07
C THR A 44 -36.52 -19.02 -46.73
N VAL A 45 -36.48 -18.25 -45.65
CA VAL A 45 -36.30 -18.75 -44.29
C VAL A 45 -37.44 -19.70 -43.89
N ALA A 46 -38.69 -19.32 -44.17
CA ALA A 46 -39.86 -20.15 -43.87
C ALA A 46 -39.86 -21.45 -44.67
N LYS A 47 -39.53 -21.40 -45.97
CA LYS A 47 -39.41 -22.59 -46.85
C LYS A 47 -38.33 -23.57 -46.38
N LEU A 48 -37.22 -23.04 -45.87
CA LEU A 48 -36.11 -23.85 -45.38
C LEU A 48 -36.27 -24.27 -43.90
N ASN A 49 -37.37 -23.87 -43.26
CA ASN A 49 -37.63 -24.06 -41.84
C ASN A 49 -36.43 -23.62 -40.96
N TYR A 50 -35.74 -22.55 -41.39
CA TYR A 50 -34.56 -22.05 -40.73
C TYR A 50 -34.96 -21.20 -39.52
N VAL A 51 -34.41 -21.53 -38.35
CA VAL A 51 -34.55 -20.72 -37.15
C VAL A 51 -33.17 -20.21 -36.78
N LEU A 52 -33.02 -18.88 -36.70
CA LEU A 52 -31.78 -18.28 -36.23
C LEU A 52 -31.47 -18.83 -34.82
N PRO A 53 -30.32 -19.48 -34.60
CA PRO A 53 -29.99 -20.00 -33.28
C PRO A 53 -29.96 -18.85 -32.26
N LYS A 54 -30.87 -18.87 -31.28
CA LYS A 54 -30.77 -17.97 -30.13
C LYS A 54 -29.49 -18.31 -29.39
N ARG A 55 -28.46 -17.46 -29.49
CA ARG A 55 -27.34 -17.50 -28.56
C ARG A 55 -27.93 -17.28 -27.17
N LYS A 56 -27.96 -18.33 -26.33
CA LYS A 56 -27.97 -18.13 -24.89
C LYS A 56 -26.69 -17.37 -24.57
N ARG A 57 -26.80 -16.04 -24.40
CA ARG A 57 -25.83 -15.32 -23.59
C ARG A 57 -26.18 -15.69 -22.17
N GLU A 58 -25.43 -16.62 -21.60
CA GLU A 58 -25.24 -16.57 -20.17
C GLU A 58 -24.50 -15.25 -19.90
N PRO A 59 -25.02 -14.38 -19.01
CA PRO A 59 -24.23 -13.28 -18.53
C PRO A 59 -23.12 -13.90 -17.69
N SER A 60 -21.92 -14.01 -18.26
CA SER A 60 -20.74 -14.22 -17.45
C SER A 60 -20.48 -12.91 -16.71
N ASP A 61 -20.53 -13.00 -15.40
CA ASP A 61 -20.24 -11.95 -14.45
C ASP A 61 -18.94 -11.20 -14.75
N LEU A 62 -18.99 -9.88 -14.53
CA LEU A 62 -17.87 -8.95 -14.40
C LEU A 62 -16.82 -8.95 -15.55
N ARG A 63 -16.89 -7.92 -16.39
CA ARG A 63 -15.73 -7.44 -17.16
C ARG A 63 -15.25 -6.15 -16.56
N VAL A 64 -14.14 -6.20 -15.84
CA VAL A 64 -13.38 -5.01 -15.46
C VAL A 64 -12.34 -4.78 -16.55
N PHE A 65 -12.33 -3.56 -17.10
CA PHE A 65 -11.23 -3.05 -17.89
C PHE A 65 -10.64 -1.87 -17.13
N THR A 66 -9.32 -1.82 -17.01
CA THR A 66 -8.59 -0.61 -16.62
C THR A 66 -8.66 0.38 -17.78
N VAL A 67 -9.32 1.52 -17.58
CA VAL A 67 -9.22 2.65 -18.49
C VAL A 67 -8.00 3.46 -18.06
N ALA A 68 -6.93 3.43 -18.86
CA ALA A 68 -5.94 4.50 -18.81
C ALA A 68 -6.63 5.76 -19.37
N ALA A 69 -7.10 6.64 -18.49
CA ALA A 69 -7.66 7.92 -18.89
C ALA A 69 -6.51 8.88 -19.24
N GLY A 70 -5.86 8.62 -20.36
CA GLY A 70 -4.97 9.56 -21.02
C GLY A 70 -5.78 10.46 -21.97
N THR A 71 -5.49 11.74 -21.93
CA THR A 71 -6.10 12.80 -22.74
C THR A 71 -6.14 12.45 -24.24
N GLY A 72 -7.36 12.33 -24.78
CA GLY A 72 -7.69 12.52 -26.20
C GLY A 72 -6.72 11.97 -27.25
N SER A 73 -6.52 10.66 -27.31
CA SER A 73 -5.94 10.02 -28.50
C SER A 73 -6.84 8.87 -28.97
N GLU A 74 -6.70 8.52 -30.26
CA GLU A 74 -7.37 7.44 -30.99
C GLU A 74 -7.06 6.03 -30.41
N TYR A 75 -7.27 5.83 -29.11
CA TYR A 75 -6.96 4.60 -28.41
C TYR A 75 -8.20 3.70 -28.37
N HIS A 76 -8.29 2.80 -29.34
CA HIS A 76 -9.08 1.58 -29.16
C HIS A 76 -8.22 0.59 -28.37
N PRO A 77 -8.58 0.19 -27.13
CA PRO A 77 -7.83 -0.84 -26.43
C PRO A 77 -7.91 -2.14 -27.24
N ALA A 78 -6.85 -2.44 -27.98
CA ALA A 78 -6.58 -3.80 -28.40
C ALA A 78 -6.50 -4.66 -27.12
N ARG A 79 -7.00 -5.89 -27.17
CA ARG A 79 -6.87 -6.88 -26.08
C ARG A 79 -5.42 -7.33 -25.92
N THR A 80 -4.50 -6.41 -25.75
CA THR A 80 -3.07 -6.71 -25.62
C THR A 80 -2.76 -6.61 -24.14
N ILE A 81 -2.56 -7.76 -23.50
CA ILE A 81 -1.94 -7.82 -22.18
C ILE A 81 -0.57 -7.14 -22.30
N ASN A 82 -0.23 -6.27 -21.37
CA ASN A 82 1.12 -5.71 -21.30
C ASN A 82 2.06 -6.82 -20.78
N LEU A 83 2.65 -7.57 -21.70
CA LEU A 83 3.51 -8.72 -21.39
C LEU A 83 4.80 -8.29 -20.70
N GLU A 84 5.37 -7.14 -21.07
CA GLU A 84 6.55 -6.58 -20.39
C GLU A 84 6.28 -6.39 -18.89
N ARG A 85 5.14 -5.78 -18.55
CA ARG A 85 4.73 -5.61 -17.16
C ARG A 85 4.48 -6.94 -16.44
N GLN A 86 3.96 -7.95 -17.14
CA GLN A 86 3.79 -9.28 -16.55
C GLN A 86 5.13 -9.95 -16.26
N VAL A 87 6.16 -9.74 -17.10
CA VAL A 87 7.52 -10.22 -16.84
C VAL A 87 8.14 -9.49 -15.63
N THR A 88 7.90 -8.20 -15.49
CA THR A 88 8.32 -7.45 -14.29
C THR A 88 7.72 -8.10 -13.04
N PHE A 89 6.40 -8.34 -13.00
CA PHE A 89 5.78 -8.99 -11.84
C PHE A 89 6.33 -10.38 -11.53
N LEU A 90 6.73 -11.16 -12.54
CA LEU A 90 7.37 -12.46 -12.31
C LEU A 90 8.78 -12.33 -11.74
N THR A 91 9.53 -11.32 -12.17
CA THR A 91 10.86 -11.01 -11.62
C THR A 91 10.73 -10.55 -10.17
N ASP A 92 9.81 -9.62 -9.90
CA ASP A 92 9.55 -9.12 -8.54
C ASP A 92 9.07 -10.26 -7.63
N GLU A 93 8.23 -11.17 -8.13
CA GLU A 93 7.79 -12.34 -7.36
C GLU A 93 8.95 -13.31 -7.09
N LEU A 94 9.83 -13.53 -8.06
CA LEU A 94 11.01 -14.38 -7.88
C LEU A 94 11.90 -13.83 -6.75
N ASP A 95 12.17 -12.53 -6.75
CA ASP A 95 12.99 -11.86 -5.74
C ASP A 95 12.28 -11.90 -4.36
N GLN A 96 10.98 -11.62 -4.32
CA GLN A 96 10.16 -11.75 -3.10
C GLN A 96 10.21 -13.19 -2.54
N ARG A 97 10.10 -14.22 -3.37
CA ARG A 97 10.16 -15.63 -2.95
C ARG A 97 11.55 -15.98 -2.40
N GLN A 98 12.62 -15.49 -3.04
CA GLN A 98 13.98 -15.68 -2.55
C GLN A 98 14.18 -15.08 -1.16
N GLN A 99 13.72 -13.84 -0.96
CA GLN A 99 13.77 -13.11 0.31
C GLN A 99 12.94 -13.82 1.39
N GLU A 100 11.79 -14.39 1.02
CA GLU A 100 10.93 -15.21 1.89
C GLU A 100 11.49 -16.59 2.23
N GLY A 101 12.67 -16.95 1.70
CA GLY A 101 13.36 -18.19 2.04
C GLY A 101 13.07 -19.37 1.12
N TYR A 102 12.40 -19.18 -0.01
CA TYR A 102 12.15 -20.26 -0.96
C TYR A 102 13.40 -20.59 -1.77
N ASP A 103 13.50 -21.85 -2.20
CA ASP A 103 14.54 -22.27 -3.14
C ASP A 103 14.15 -21.86 -4.56
N ILE A 104 14.95 -21.00 -5.19
CA ILE A 104 14.70 -20.48 -6.54
C ILE A 104 15.64 -21.09 -7.60
N SER A 105 16.57 -21.95 -7.20
CA SER A 105 17.70 -22.38 -8.02
C SER A 105 17.27 -23.01 -9.36
N ASP A 106 16.18 -23.78 -9.36
CA ASP A 106 15.65 -24.47 -10.54
C ASP A 106 14.89 -23.55 -11.51
N VAL A 107 14.46 -22.37 -11.06
CA VAL A 107 13.56 -21.50 -11.84
C VAL A 107 14.20 -20.18 -12.25
N GLU A 108 15.16 -19.68 -11.48
CA GLU A 108 15.75 -18.35 -11.60
C GLU A 108 16.21 -18.03 -13.03
N ALA A 109 17.14 -18.84 -13.56
CA ALA A 109 17.69 -18.59 -14.89
C ALA A 109 16.61 -18.57 -15.98
N SER A 110 15.61 -19.45 -15.87
CA SER A 110 14.51 -19.55 -16.83
C SER A 110 13.57 -18.34 -16.78
N LEU A 111 13.29 -17.82 -15.58
CA LEU A 111 12.40 -16.68 -15.38
C LEU A 111 13.09 -15.36 -15.75
N ARG A 112 14.35 -15.17 -15.33
CA ARG A 112 15.13 -13.98 -15.69
C ARG A 112 15.33 -13.88 -17.21
N ALA A 113 15.47 -15.00 -17.91
CA ALA A 113 15.55 -15.03 -19.38
C ALA A 113 14.29 -14.51 -20.10
N LEU A 114 13.11 -14.51 -19.44
CA LEU A 114 11.88 -13.97 -20.04
C LEU A 114 11.98 -12.47 -20.32
N SER A 115 12.75 -11.72 -19.52
CA SER A 115 12.98 -10.29 -19.71
C SER A 115 13.81 -9.95 -20.95
N GLN A 116 14.57 -10.91 -21.45
CA GLN A 116 15.43 -10.75 -22.64
C GLN A 116 14.78 -11.31 -23.92
N GLY A 117 13.60 -11.95 -23.79
CA GLY A 117 12.93 -12.66 -24.86
C GLY A 117 11.67 -11.96 -25.38
N SER A 118 10.82 -12.74 -26.05
CA SER A 118 9.47 -12.33 -26.46
C SER A 118 8.47 -13.33 -25.91
N PRO A 119 8.22 -13.31 -24.58
CA PRO A 119 7.40 -14.32 -23.92
C PRO A 119 5.95 -14.24 -24.37
N THR A 120 5.30 -15.40 -24.44
CA THR A 120 3.86 -15.49 -24.66
C THR A 120 3.12 -15.42 -23.32
N GLN A 121 1.80 -15.19 -23.36
CA GLN A 121 0.97 -15.31 -22.15
C GLN A 121 1.08 -16.69 -21.50
N TYR A 122 1.27 -17.76 -22.28
CA TYR A 122 1.46 -19.10 -21.74
C TYR A 122 2.76 -19.20 -20.92
N ASP A 123 3.85 -18.59 -21.40
CA ASP A 123 5.12 -18.58 -20.68
C ASP A 123 5.00 -17.85 -19.33
N ILE A 124 4.23 -16.75 -19.30
CA ILE A 124 3.93 -16.01 -18.06
C ILE A 124 3.16 -16.90 -17.06
N GLU A 125 2.12 -17.59 -17.50
CA GLU A 125 1.31 -18.46 -16.65
C GLU A 125 2.11 -19.66 -16.12
N VAL A 126 2.99 -20.24 -16.96
CA VAL A 126 3.94 -21.27 -16.53
C VAL A 126 4.90 -20.71 -15.49
N GLY A 127 5.36 -19.48 -15.64
CA GLY A 127 6.22 -18.81 -14.67
C GLY A 127 5.56 -18.66 -13.30
N TRP A 128 4.33 -18.15 -13.26
CA TRP A 128 3.56 -18.06 -12.01
C TRP A 128 3.40 -19.43 -11.34
N LYS A 129 3.01 -20.44 -12.11
CA LYS A 129 2.85 -21.80 -11.58
C LYS A 129 4.16 -22.35 -11.00
N LYS A 130 5.31 -22.07 -11.60
CA LYS A 130 6.61 -22.48 -11.04
C LYS A 130 6.86 -21.82 -9.69
N LEU A 131 6.61 -20.52 -9.58
CA LEU A 131 6.81 -19.74 -8.35
C LEU A 131 5.86 -20.17 -7.22
N GLU A 132 4.61 -20.47 -7.54
CA GLU A 132 3.60 -20.98 -6.60
C GLU A 132 3.99 -22.35 -5.99
N ASN A 133 4.71 -23.18 -6.74
CA ASN A 133 5.12 -24.53 -6.33
C ASN A 133 6.51 -24.61 -5.71
N LEU A 134 7.19 -23.47 -5.47
CA LEU A 134 8.48 -23.48 -4.79
C LEU A 134 8.35 -24.00 -3.36
N GLU A 135 9.38 -24.72 -2.92
CA GLU A 135 9.51 -25.20 -1.55
C GLU A 135 10.37 -24.26 -0.72
N LEU A 136 10.07 -24.16 0.58
CA LEU A 136 10.88 -23.41 1.51
C LEU A 136 12.22 -24.12 1.68
N ARG A 137 13.34 -23.36 1.69
CA ARG A 137 14.66 -23.95 1.92
C ARG A 137 14.70 -24.63 3.29
N PRO A 138 15.24 -25.86 3.41
CA PRO A 138 15.29 -26.58 4.69
C PRO A 138 16.08 -25.87 5.80
N ASP A 139 16.98 -24.96 5.43
CA ASP A 139 17.83 -24.19 6.32
C ASP A 139 17.29 -22.77 6.63
N TYR A 140 16.06 -22.44 6.18
CA TYR A 140 15.47 -21.14 6.46
C TYR A 140 15.24 -20.94 7.97
N PRO A 141 15.89 -19.96 8.61
CA PRO A 141 15.98 -19.91 10.07
C PRO A 141 14.80 -19.19 10.74
N PHE A 142 13.86 -18.64 9.98
CA PHE A 142 12.81 -17.76 10.50
C PHE A 142 11.44 -18.43 10.53
N GLN A 143 10.63 -18.04 11.52
CA GLN A 143 9.22 -18.43 11.68
C GLN A 143 8.35 -17.20 11.49
N GLU A 144 7.64 -17.16 10.36
CA GLU A 144 6.90 -15.97 9.93
C GLU A 144 5.43 -16.28 9.59
N PRO A 145 4.59 -16.62 10.59
CA PRO A 145 3.16 -16.86 10.36
C PRO A 145 2.38 -15.57 10.08
N SER A 146 1.41 -15.61 9.16
CA SER A 146 0.56 -14.43 8.85
C SER A 146 -0.80 -14.41 9.58
N ASN A 147 -1.21 -15.52 10.19
CA ASN A 147 -2.48 -15.59 10.92
C ASN A 147 -2.31 -15.20 12.40
N TRP A 148 -3.34 -14.60 12.99
CA TRP A 148 -3.27 -14.04 14.34
C TRP A 148 -2.91 -15.05 15.42
N SER A 149 -3.46 -16.27 15.37
CA SER A 149 -3.21 -17.29 16.39
C SER A 149 -1.74 -17.70 16.43
N ASP A 150 -1.14 -17.93 15.26
CA ASP A 150 0.24 -18.38 15.16
C ASP A 150 1.20 -17.23 15.43
N ILE A 151 0.88 -16.00 15.01
CA ILE A 151 1.63 -14.80 15.42
C ILE A 151 1.64 -14.66 16.94
N THR A 152 0.47 -14.82 17.57
CA THR A 152 0.33 -14.72 19.03
C THR A 152 1.12 -15.80 19.75
N ALA A 153 1.19 -17.01 19.20
CA ALA A 153 1.99 -18.10 19.74
C ALA A 153 3.51 -17.90 19.58
N ALA A 154 3.94 -17.16 18.55
CA ALA A 154 5.34 -16.97 18.20
C ALA A 154 5.97 -15.68 18.76
N ARG A 155 5.19 -14.79 19.39
CA ARG A 155 5.65 -13.50 19.94
C ARG A 155 5.85 -13.55 21.46
N ALA A 156 6.39 -12.46 22.03
CA ALA A 156 6.50 -12.31 23.47
C ALA A 156 5.13 -12.04 24.11
N GLU A 157 5.01 -12.19 25.43
CA GLU A 157 3.86 -11.64 26.15
C GLU A 157 3.98 -10.10 26.19
N PRO A 158 3.01 -9.33 25.66
CA PRO A 158 3.11 -7.87 25.63
C PRO A 158 3.04 -7.25 27.02
N SER A 159 3.88 -6.23 27.24
CA SER A 159 3.90 -5.46 28.49
C SER A 159 2.57 -4.77 28.73
N LYS A 160 2.09 -4.83 29.98
CA LYS A 160 0.92 -4.06 30.43
C LYS A 160 1.34 -2.66 30.84
N LEU A 161 0.84 -1.64 30.15
CA LEU A 161 1.11 -0.23 30.45
C LEU A 161 -0.06 0.40 31.24
N ASP A 162 0.24 1.28 32.18
CA ASP A 162 -0.79 2.00 32.95
C ASP A 162 -1.32 3.19 32.13
N ALA A 163 -2.42 2.96 31.41
CA ALA A 163 -3.03 3.93 30.51
C ALA A 163 -3.94 4.93 31.25
N ARG A 164 -3.32 5.91 31.94
CA ARG A 164 -4.05 6.99 32.64
C ARG A 164 -3.72 8.35 32.04
N PHE A 165 -4.76 9.07 31.63
CA PHE A 165 -4.63 10.39 31.01
C PHE A 165 -5.62 11.38 31.58
N SER A 166 -5.21 12.64 31.69
CA SER A 166 -6.19 13.72 31.69
C SER A 166 -6.79 13.89 30.28
N ALA A 167 -7.99 14.45 30.18
CA ALA A 167 -8.62 14.74 28.88
C ALA A 167 -7.71 15.59 27.97
N ASN A 168 -7.10 16.63 28.54
CA ASN A 168 -6.23 17.54 27.80
C ASN A 168 -4.95 16.84 27.33
N GLN A 169 -4.33 16.02 28.18
CA GLN A 169 -3.11 15.29 27.83
C GLN A 169 -3.36 14.29 26.70
N LEU A 170 -4.47 13.54 26.74
CA LEU A 170 -4.78 12.58 25.68
C LEU A 170 -5.02 13.29 24.35
N HIS A 171 -5.82 14.36 24.35
CA HIS A 171 -6.08 15.13 23.13
C HIS A 171 -4.82 15.79 22.58
N ASP A 172 -4.01 16.43 23.43
CA ASP A 172 -2.76 17.11 23.02
C ASP A 172 -1.76 16.13 22.39
N ARG A 173 -1.65 14.91 22.93
CA ARG A 173 -0.81 13.84 22.37
C ARG A 173 -1.34 13.30 21.05
N ILE A 174 -2.65 13.10 20.91
CA ILE A 174 -3.28 12.69 19.63
C ILE A 174 -3.02 13.75 18.56
N TYR A 175 -3.24 15.03 18.90
CA TYR A 175 -3.01 16.12 17.98
C TYR A 175 -1.53 16.26 17.62
N GLY A 176 -0.63 16.04 18.59
CA GLY A 176 0.81 16.03 18.37
C GLY A 176 1.25 14.93 17.39
N GLY A 177 0.69 13.73 17.53
CA GLY A 177 0.93 12.63 16.58
C GLY A 177 0.48 12.97 15.16
N LEU A 178 -0.75 13.47 15.00
CA LEU A 178 -1.29 13.86 13.69
C LEU A 178 -0.49 14.98 13.01
N LEU A 179 -0.12 16.02 13.77
CA LEU A 179 0.74 17.09 13.28
C LEU A 179 2.12 16.55 12.89
N GLY A 180 2.72 15.74 13.75
CA GLY A 180 4.02 15.13 13.52
C GLY A 180 4.04 14.26 12.26
N ARG A 181 2.98 13.46 12.05
CA ARG A 181 2.81 12.66 10.83
C ARG A 181 2.75 13.54 9.58
N ALA A 182 1.90 14.57 9.60
CA ALA A 182 1.76 15.51 8.49
C ALA A 182 3.06 16.27 8.17
N ILE A 183 3.78 16.71 9.21
CA ILE A 183 5.08 17.38 9.09
C ILE A 183 6.11 16.44 8.47
N GLY A 184 6.22 15.22 9.00
CA GLY A 184 7.20 14.23 8.54
C GLY A 184 6.99 13.85 7.08
N CYS A 185 5.75 13.52 6.70
CA CYS A 185 5.39 13.23 5.32
C CYS A 185 5.73 14.42 4.39
N THR A 186 5.32 15.64 4.77
CA THR A 186 5.59 16.83 3.96
C THR A 186 7.10 17.11 3.82
N LEU A 187 7.88 16.83 4.88
CA LEU A 187 9.32 17.01 4.93
C LEU A 187 10.08 16.01 4.04
N GLY A 188 9.69 14.73 4.09
CA GLY A 188 10.40 13.67 3.38
C GLY A 188 10.05 13.61 1.89
N ARG A 189 8.87 14.08 1.47
CA ARG A 189 8.41 13.91 0.09
C ARG A 189 9.40 14.41 -0.98
N PRO A 190 10.05 15.58 -0.83
CA PRO A 190 11.05 16.04 -1.79
C PRO A 190 12.32 15.18 -1.86
N LEU A 191 12.52 14.26 -0.92
CA LEU A 191 13.70 13.41 -0.80
C LEU A 191 13.38 11.93 -1.08
N GLU A 192 12.11 11.59 -1.27
CA GLU A 192 11.63 10.23 -1.50
C GLU A 192 12.25 9.65 -2.78
N LEU A 193 12.83 8.45 -2.65
CA LEU A 193 13.41 7.68 -3.74
C LEU A 193 14.51 8.41 -4.53
N LEU A 194 15.19 9.40 -3.93
CA LEU A 194 16.42 9.99 -4.50
C LEU A 194 17.61 9.04 -4.44
N GLY A 195 17.59 8.10 -3.49
CA GLY A 195 18.69 7.17 -3.25
C GLY A 195 18.86 6.89 -1.76
N ASP A 196 20.11 6.62 -1.37
CA ASP A 196 20.52 6.47 0.02
C ASP A 196 20.80 7.83 0.70
N PHE A 197 21.38 7.81 1.90
CA PHE A 197 21.64 9.05 2.63
C PHE A 197 22.75 9.88 1.98
N GLU A 198 23.71 9.26 1.29
CA GLU A 198 24.78 9.97 0.58
C GLU A 198 24.22 10.77 -0.60
N ASP A 199 23.31 10.16 -1.39
CA ASP A 199 22.62 10.83 -2.50
C ASP A 199 21.81 12.04 -1.99
N ILE A 200 21.09 11.87 -0.87
CA ILE A 200 20.32 12.96 -0.25
C ILE A 200 21.24 14.04 0.32
N GLN A 201 22.34 13.66 0.97
CA GLN A 201 23.31 14.61 1.51
C GLN A 201 23.91 15.46 0.38
N GLU A 202 24.35 14.83 -0.72
CA GLU A 202 24.87 15.55 -1.88
C GLU A 202 23.82 16.52 -2.44
N PHE A 203 22.57 16.07 -2.57
CA PHE A 203 21.47 16.92 -3.03
C PHE A 203 21.25 18.14 -2.12
N LEU A 204 21.22 17.96 -0.80
CA LEU A 204 21.01 19.03 0.17
C LEU A 204 22.21 19.99 0.28
N GLU A 205 23.45 19.50 0.13
CA GLU A 205 24.66 20.32 0.11
C GLU A 205 24.68 21.28 -1.09
N ARG A 206 24.20 20.83 -2.26
CA ARG A 206 24.05 21.70 -3.46
C ARG A 206 23.12 22.89 -3.20
N GLY A 207 22.18 22.76 -2.27
CA GLY A 207 21.20 23.78 -1.90
C GLY A 207 21.51 24.55 -0.60
N ASP A 208 22.69 24.38 -0.01
CA ASP A 208 23.04 24.93 1.32
C ASP A 208 21.98 24.60 2.40
N ALA A 209 21.47 23.37 2.35
CA ALA A 209 20.38 22.87 3.19
C ALA A 209 20.80 21.73 4.13
N TYR A 210 22.05 21.26 4.05
CA TYR A 210 22.60 20.22 4.93
C TYR A 210 23.39 20.82 6.11
N PRO A 211 23.21 20.30 7.36
CA PRO A 211 22.19 19.34 7.76
C PRO A 211 20.80 19.97 7.76
N LEU A 212 19.80 19.15 7.43
CA LEU A 212 18.41 19.59 7.33
C LEU A 212 17.87 20.07 8.68
N ASN A 213 17.32 21.28 8.71
CA ASN A 213 16.79 21.92 9.92
C ASN A 213 15.43 22.61 9.71
N ASN A 214 14.84 22.45 8.54
CA ASN A 214 13.56 23.00 8.11
C ASN A 214 13.04 22.17 6.91
N TYR A 215 11.86 22.47 6.38
CA TYR A 215 11.40 21.91 5.10
C TYR A 215 12.46 22.08 4.00
N VAL A 216 12.50 21.14 3.08
CA VAL A 216 13.48 21.13 1.97
C VAL A 216 13.21 22.34 1.07
N PRO A 217 14.19 23.22 0.82
CA PRO A 217 14.03 24.27 -0.20
C PRO A 217 14.00 23.66 -1.61
N GLU A 218 13.48 24.38 -2.59
CA GLU A 218 13.64 23.97 -4.00
C GLU A 218 15.12 24.13 -4.39
N ILE A 219 15.72 23.05 -4.91
CA ILE A 219 17.14 23.00 -5.30
C ILE A 219 17.21 22.68 -6.80
N LEU A 220 17.77 23.59 -7.59
CA LEU A 220 17.85 23.47 -9.05
C LEU A 220 19.29 23.26 -9.54
N PRO A 221 19.50 22.48 -10.62
CA PRO A 221 18.49 21.69 -11.34
C PRO A 221 18.04 20.48 -10.53
N HIS A 222 16.79 20.05 -10.72
CA HIS A 222 16.30 18.83 -10.09
C HIS A 222 17.09 17.60 -10.60
N PRO A 223 17.37 16.60 -9.74
CA PRO A 223 17.97 15.33 -10.14
C PRO A 223 17.21 14.62 -11.29
N PRO A 224 17.87 13.77 -12.08
CA PRO A 224 17.17 12.87 -13.00
C PRO A 224 16.14 12.02 -12.25
N GLY A 225 14.96 11.79 -12.84
CA GLY A 225 13.88 11.02 -12.18
C GLY A 225 12.97 11.85 -11.27
N TYR A 226 13.42 13.01 -10.79
CA TYR A 226 12.61 13.98 -10.03
C TYR A 226 11.41 14.51 -10.84
N ALA A 227 11.53 14.49 -12.18
CA ALA A 227 10.51 14.94 -13.13
C ALA A 227 9.31 13.98 -13.28
N HIS A 228 9.35 12.78 -12.66
CA HIS A 228 8.16 11.92 -12.56
C HIS A 228 7.11 12.47 -11.60
N TYR A 229 7.49 13.48 -10.80
CA TYR A 229 6.57 14.30 -10.06
C TYR A 229 6.15 15.49 -10.92
N GLU A 230 4.88 15.47 -11.31
CA GLU A 230 4.11 16.58 -11.88
C GLU A 230 4.34 17.91 -11.09
N PRO A 231 3.79 19.06 -11.54
CA PRO A 231 3.74 20.32 -10.77
C PRO A 231 3.36 20.22 -9.27
N GLU A 232 2.93 19.06 -8.79
CA GLU A 232 2.56 18.75 -7.41
C GLU A 232 3.74 18.60 -6.42
N VAL A 233 5.00 18.37 -6.82
CA VAL A 233 6.09 18.36 -5.81
C VAL A 233 6.38 19.76 -5.26
N GLN A 234 6.04 20.81 -6.03
CA GLN A 234 6.32 22.20 -5.65
C GLN A 234 5.65 22.61 -4.33
N LYS A 235 4.46 22.06 -4.01
CA LYS A 235 3.72 22.36 -2.76
C LYS A 235 4.41 21.82 -1.50
N TYR A 236 5.41 20.95 -1.62
CA TYR A 236 6.17 20.39 -0.50
C TYR A 236 7.39 21.24 -0.13
N PHE A 237 7.89 22.08 -1.04
CA PHE A 237 9.09 22.86 -0.76
C PHE A 237 8.86 23.98 0.26
N ARG A 238 9.92 24.28 1.01
CA ARG A 238 9.95 25.38 1.98
C ARG A 238 9.52 26.69 1.33
N GLY A 239 8.58 27.37 1.97
CA GLY A 239 7.99 28.61 1.44
C GLY A 239 6.82 28.40 0.49
N GLN A 240 6.59 27.18 -0.01
CA GLN A 240 5.43 26.80 -0.82
C GLN A 240 4.38 25.99 -0.05
N VAL A 241 4.76 25.35 1.06
CA VAL A 241 3.81 24.67 1.96
C VAL A 241 2.72 25.64 2.43
N ARG A 242 1.45 25.29 2.19
CA ARG A 242 0.24 26.04 2.62
C ARG A 242 -0.76 25.18 3.40
N TYR A 243 -0.61 23.87 3.30
CA TYR A 243 -1.36 22.79 3.91
C TYR A 243 -0.46 21.54 3.87
N ALA A 244 -0.79 20.48 4.61
CA ALA A 244 -0.17 19.16 4.42
C ALA A 244 -0.64 18.62 3.06
N PRO A 245 0.24 18.56 2.05
CA PRO A 245 -0.20 18.18 0.71
C PRO A 245 -0.54 16.69 0.65
N ARG A 246 -1.38 16.30 -0.31
CA ARG A 246 -1.87 14.91 -0.39
C ARG A 246 -0.74 13.94 -0.59
N ASP A 247 -0.70 12.93 0.25
CA ASP A 247 0.17 11.78 0.15
C ASP A 247 -0.60 10.53 0.62
N ASP A 248 -0.26 9.32 0.15
CA ASP A 248 -1.00 8.13 0.56
C ASP A 248 -0.79 7.79 2.04
N ASP A 249 0.33 8.17 2.64
CA ASP A 249 0.55 8.14 4.08
C ASP A 249 -0.56 8.86 4.85
N LEU A 250 -0.99 10.00 4.34
CA LEU A 250 -2.02 10.84 4.94
C LEU A 250 -3.43 10.37 4.56
N ASP A 251 -3.60 9.82 3.36
CA ASP A 251 -4.86 9.21 2.94
C ASP A 251 -5.27 8.06 3.85
N TYR A 252 -4.34 7.16 4.21
CA TYR A 252 -4.65 6.04 5.09
C TYR A 252 -5.01 6.48 6.51
N SER A 253 -4.47 7.61 7.00
CA SER A 253 -4.93 8.20 8.26
C SER A 253 -6.41 8.60 8.21
N VAL A 254 -6.84 9.25 7.12
CA VAL A 254 -8.25 9.65 6.92
C VAL A 254 -9.15 8.42 6.71
N LEU A 255 -8.67 7.44 5.94
CA LEU A 255 -9.39 6.20 5.65
C LEU A 255 -9.59 5.35 6.92
N ASN A 256 -8.55 5.15 7.72
CA ASN A 256 -8.61 4.29 8.88
C ASN A 256 -9.47 4.90 10.00
N LEU A 257 -9.48 6.23 10.13
CA LEU A 257 -10.48 6.91 10.96
C LEU A 257 -11.90 6.65 10.45
N THR A 258 -12.11 6.71 9.13
CA THR A 258 -13.42 6.43 8.51
C THR A 258 -13.88 4.99 8.76
N ILE A 259 -12.97 4.02 8.71
CA ILE A 259 -13.24 2.61 9.05
C ILE A 259 -13.69 2.51 10.51
N LEU A 260 -12.92 3.08 11.44
CA LEU A 260 -13.21 2.99 12.88
C LEU A 260 -14.56 3.63 13.24
N GLU A 261 -14.93 4.75 12.61
CA GLU A 261 -16.21 5.41 12.87
C GLU A 261 -17.41 4.67 12.27
N ARG A 262 -17.24 4.01 11.12
CA ARG A 262 -18.34 3.31 10.43
C ARG A 262 -18.55 1.90 10.92
N CYS A 263 -17.46 1.18 11.15
CA CYS A 263 -17.45 -0.24 11.47
C CYS A 263 -17.28 -0.48 12.97
N GLY A 264 -16.88 0.54 13.72
CA GLY A 264 -16.59 0.46 15.15
C GLY A 264 -15.19 -0.08 15.45
N LEU A 265 -14.83 -0.04 16.74
CA LEU A 265 -13.51 -0.45 17.24
C LEU A 265 -13.17 -1.94 17.08
N ASN A 266 -14.15 -2.77 16.71
CA ASN A 266 -14.06 -4.21 16.52
C ASN A 266 -14.25 -4.63 15.05
N PHE A 267 -13.95 -3.74 14.10
CA PHE A 267 -14.06 -3.99 12.66
C PHE A 267 -13.38 -5.30 12.20
N THR A 268 -13.82 -5.83 11.05
CA THR A 268 -13.23 -7.01 10.39
C THR A 268 -12.42 -6.63 9.16
N SER A 269 -11.53 -7.51 8.69
CA SER A 269 -10.75 -7.31 7.46
C SER A 269 -11.63 -7.11 6.23
N GLU A 270 -12.78 -7.79 6.17
CA GLU A 270 -13.74 -7.65 5.07
C GLU A 270 -14.35 -6.24 5.04
N GLN A 271 -14.60 -5.64 6.20
CA GLN A 271 -15.09 -4.25 6.29
C GLN A 271 -14.02 -3.24 5.89
N VAL A 272 -12.73 -3.51 6.17
CA VAL A 272 -11.61 -2.71 5.66
C VAL A 272 -11.59 -2.77 4.13
N ALA A 273 -11.62 -3.98 3.57
CA ALA A 273 -11.62 -4.21 2.12
C ALA A 273 -12.83 -3.55 1.42
N GLU A 274 -14.03 -3.68 1.98
CA GLU A 274 -15.23 -2.99 1.48
C GLU A 274 -15.06 -1.47 1.51
N THR A 275 -14.47 -0.93 2.59
CA THR A 275 -14.23 0.51 2.70
C THR A 275 -13.25 1.00 1.65
N TRP A 276 -12.19 0.24 1.34
CA TRP A 276 -11.26 0.57 0.24
C TRP A 276 -12.00 0.71 -1.09
N LEU A 277 -12.84 -0.27 -1.45
CA LEU A 277 -13.61 -0.27 -2.70
C LEU A 277 -14.59 0.91 -2.81
N HIS A 278 -15.05 1.45 -1.67
CA HIS A 278 -15.96 2.59 -1.62
C HIS A 278 -15.29 3.95 -1.53
N ARG A 279 -14.03 4.01 -1.07
CA ARG A 279 -13.40 5.27 -0.65
C ARG A 279 -12.10 5.58 -1.37
N LEU A 280 -11.40 4.59 -1.90
CA LEU A 280 -10.13 4.78 -2.59
C LEU A 280 -10.31 4.64 -4.09
N SER A 281 -9.53 5.43 -4.84
CA SER A 281 -9.38 5.22 -6.27
C SER A 281 -8.19 4.29 -6.53
N TYR A 282 -8.29 3.46 -7.57
CA TYR A 282 -7.25 2.48 -7.90
C TYR A 282 -5.86 3.09 -8.16
N ASN A 283 -5.79 4.32 -8.66
CA ASN A 283 -4.53 5.00 -8.94
C ASN A 283 -3.97 5.76 -7.72
N ALA A 284 -4.72 5.86 -6.63
CA ALA A 284 -4.30 6.52 -5.38
C ALA A 284 -3.53 5.59 -4.44
N ILE A 285 -3.48 4.29 -4.74
CA ILE A 285 -2.83 3.24 -3.95
C ILE A 285 -1.70 2.64 -4.77
N TYR A 286 -0.64 2.15 -4.13
CA TYR A 286 0.60 1.74 -4.79
C TYR A 286 0.93 0.28 -4.50
N THR A 287 1.93 -0.26 -5.22
CA THR A 287 2.55 -1.56 -4.96
C THR A 287 1.59 -2.67 -4.49
N ALA A 288 1.70 -3.12 -3.24
CA ALA A 288 0.96 -4.24 -2.67
C ALA A 288 -0.54 -3.96 -2.58
N GLU A 289 -0.91 -2.73 -2.21
CA GLU A 289 -2.28 -2.28 -2.11
C GLU A 289 -2.95 -2.23 -3.47
N ARG A 290 -2.24 -1.79 -4.50
CA ARG A 290 -2.76 -1.77 -5.86
C ARG A 290 -3.04 -3.18 -6.36
N MET A 291 -2.14 -4.13 -6.09
CA MET A 291 -2.36 -5.54 -6.43
C MET A 291 -3.54 -6.11 -5.64
N ALA A 292 -3.59 -5.86 -4.34
CA ALA A 292 -4.66 -6.32 -3.48
C ALA A 292 -6.03 -5.75 -3.86
N TYR A 293 -6.12 -4.46 -4.21
CA TYR A 293 -7.35 -3.85 -4.71
C TYR A 293 -7.81 -4.50 -6.01
N GLY A 294 -6.88 -4.77 -6.94
CA GLY A 294 -7.17 -5.54 -8.14
C GLY A 294 -7.73 -6.93 -7.81
N ASN A 295 -7.17 -7.60 -6.80
CA ASN A 295 -7.63 -8.90 -6.32
C ASN A 295 -9.03 -8.84 -5.68
N LEU A 296 -9.30 -7.82 -4.86
CA LEU A 296 -10.63 -7.56 -4.26
C LEU A 296 -11.69 -7.36 -5.34
N VAL A 297 -11.38 -6.58 -6.39
CA VAL A 297 -12.28 -6.37 -7.53
C VAL A 297 -12.56 -7.70 -8.27
N ASN A 298 -11.58 -8.60 -8.31
CA ASN A 298 -11.69 -9.95 -8.86
C ASN A 298 -12.23 -10.99 -7.87
N GLN A 299 -12.84 -10.57 -6.75
CA GLN A 299 -13.51 -11.42 -5.75
C GLN A 299 -12.58 -12.32 -4.92
N PHE A 300 -11.28 -12.02 -4.87
CA PHE A 300 -10.41 -12.59 -3.84
C PHE A 300 -10.55 -11.73 -2.57
N GLY A 301 -11.15 -12.27 -1.52
CA GLY A 301 -11.25 -11.59 -0.22
C GLY A 301 -10.01 -11.77 0.65
N PRO A 302 -9.88 -11.04 1.77
CA PRO A 302 -8.79 -11.26 2.72
C PRO A 302 -8.82 -12.67 3.33
N PRO A 303 -7.67 -13.38 3.45
CA PRO A 303 -6.32 -12.89 3.19
C PRO A 303 -5.83 -13.13 1.76
N ASP A 304 -6.61 -13.83 0.92
CA ASP A 304 -6.19 -14.22 -0.43
C ASP A 304 -5.92 -13.00 -1.33
N SER A 305 -6.62 -11.89 -1.08
CA SER A 305 -6.36 -10.59 -1.72
C SER A 305 -4.92 -10.13 -1.57
N ALA A 306 -4.28 -10.42 -0.43
CA ALA A 306 -2.89 -10.04 -0.16
C ALA A 306 -1.87 -10.94 -0.87
N GLY A 307 -2.18 -12.24 -1.03
CA GLY A 307 -1.21 -13.24 -1.49
C GLY A 307 -1.29 -13.56 -2.99
N TYR A 308 -2.46 -13.41 -3.61
CA TYR A 308 -2.62 -13.82 -5.01
C TYR A 308 -1.83 -12.92 -5.96
N ARG A 309 -0.74 -13.46 -6.52
CA ARG A 309 0.14 -12.78 -7.50
C ARG A 309 0.57 -11.37 -7.08
N ASN A 310 0.85 -11.19 -5.80
CA ASN A 310 1.26 -9.91 -5.23
C ASN A 310 2.72 -9.98 -4.79
N PRO A 311 3.67 -9.56 -5.65
CA PRO A 311 5.09 -9.63 -5.32
C PRO A 311 5.50 -8.61 -4.24
N TYR A 312 4.68 -7.60 -3.98
CA TYR A 312 5.02 -6.48 -3.09
C TYR A 312 4.55 -6.69 -1.64
N ARG A 313 4.03 -7.87 -1.31
CA ARG A 313 3.33 -8.19 -0.04
C ARG A 313 4.15 -8.01 1.26
N GLU A 314 5.45 -7.76 1.18
CA GLU A 314 6.32 -7.38 2.32
C GLU A 314 6.91 -5.96 2.18
N PHE A 315 6.32 -5.12 1.32
CA PHE A 315 6.68 -3.71 1.22
C PHE A 315 6.10 -2.90 2.39
N ILE A 316 6.52 -1.65 2.52
CA ILE A 316 6.21 -0.77 3.66
C ILE A 316 4.73 -0.35 3.72
N GLY A 317 3.96 -0.55 2.66
CA GLY A 317 2.62 0.05 2.52
C GLY A 317 1.61 -0.28 3.64
N ALA A 318 1.70 -1.44 4.30
CA ALA A 318 0.92 -1.68 5.53
C ALA A 318 1.42 -0.84 6.72
N GLN A 319 2.73 -0.70 6.90
CA GLN A 319 3.35 0.04 8.00
C GLN A 319 2.87 1.50 8.08
N ILE A 320 2.70 2.17 6.94
CA ILE A 320 2.24 3.56 6.87
C ILE A 320 0.76 3.75 7.28
N ARG A 321 -0.01 2.67 7.49
CA ARG A 321 -1.43 2.73 7.86
C ARG A 321 -1.68 2.61 9.36
N ALA A 322 -0.62 2.37 10.13
CA ALA A 322 -0.68 1.95 11.52
C ALA A 322 -1.27 2.97 12.51
N ASP A 323 -1.16 4.26 12.22
CA ASP A 323 -1.32 5.36 13.18
C ASP A 323 -2.67 5.37 13.88
N MET A 324 -3.76 5.30 13.13
CA MET A 324 -5.11 5.39 13.68
C MET A 324 -5.42 4.24 14.64
N PHE A 325 -4.85 3.06 14.39
CA PHE A 325 -5.02 1.90 15.26
C PHE A 325 -4.26 2.08 16.58
N GLY A 326 -3.11 2.75 16.55
CA GLY A 326 -2.36 3.12 17.75
C GLY A 326 -3.01 4.28 18.52
N TYR A 327 -3.42 5.34 17.83
CA TYR A 327 -4.05 6.52 18.43
C TYR A 327 -5.36 6.20 19.15
N THR A 328 -6.10 5.19 18.66
CA THR A 328 -7.35 4.74 19.28
C THR A 328 -7.15 3.59 20.28
N ALA A 329 -5.92 3.22 20.59
CA ALA A 329 -5.57 2.24 21.62
C ALA A 329 -4.44 2.76 22.56
N PRO A 330 -4.56 3.98 23.10
CA PRO A 330 -3.48 4.61 23.87
C PRO A 330 -3.13 3.77 25.10
N GLY A 331 -1.85 3.41 25.24
CA GLY A 331 -1.34 2.53 26.30
C GLY A 331 -1.73 1.07 26.16
N LYS A 332 -2.28 0.63 25.01
CA LYS A 332 -2.68 -0.76 24.76
C LYS A 332 -2.02 -1.33 23.50
N PRO A 333 -0.70 -1.59 23.52
CA PRO A 333 0.05 -2.04 22.34
C PRO A 333 -0.52 -3.30 21.69
N ASP A 334 -0.97 -4.27 22.49
CA ASP A 334 -1.53 -5.52 21.96
C ASP A 334 -2.85 -5.31 21.19
N LEU A 335 -3.73 -4.44 21.70
CA LEU A 335 -4.99 -4.10 21.04
C LEU A 335 -4.72 -3.33 19.74
N ALA A 336 -3.75 -2.42 19.74
CA ALA A 336 -3.33 -1.69 18.55
C ALA A 336 -2.82 -2.66 17.46
N ALA A 337 -1.94 -3.58 17.85
CA ALA A 337 -1.41 -4.61 16.96
C ALA A 337 -2.50 -5.53 16.39
N GLN A 338 -3.53 -5.88 17.19
CA GLN A 338 -4.65 -6.67 16.70
C GLN A 338 -5.46 -5.94 15.63
N ARG A 339 -5.71 -4.63 15.80
CA ARG A 339 -6.41 -3.81 14.80
C ARG A 339 -5.60 -3.67 13.52
N ALA A 340 -4.31 -3.34 13.67
CA ALA A 340 -3.34 -3.30 12.57
C ALA A 340 -3.29 -4.64 11.81
N TRP A 341 -3.25 -5.79 12.49
CA TRP A 341 -3.27 -7.09 11.82
C TRP A 341 -4.51 -7.32 10.94
N ARG A 342 -5.69 -6.84 11.38
CA ARG A 342 -6.93 -6.96 10.59
C ARG A 342 -6.90 -6.09 9.34
N ASP A 343 -6.24 -4.94 9.40
CA ASP A 343 -5.99 -4.08 8.25
C ASP A 343 -4.92 -4.69 7.34
N ALA A 344 -3.70 -4.87 7.82
CA ALA A 344 -2.54 -5.33 7.04
C ALA A 344 -2.83 -6.54 6.15
N ARG A 345 -3.54 -7.55 6.69
CA ARG A 345 -3.79 -8.82 5.99
C ARG A 345 -4.69 -8.73 4.76
N ILE A 346 -5.22 -7.55 4.43
CA ILE A 346 -5.93 -7.34 3.17
C ILE A 346 -4.98 -7.19 1.99
N SER A 347 -3.74 -6.71 2.22
CA SER A 347 -2.76 -6.42 1.17
C SER A 347 -1.36 -7.00 1.41
N HIS A 348 -1.03 -7.37 2.64
CA HIS A 348 0.30 -7.82 3.03
C HIS A 348 0.28 -9.19 3.73
N VAL A 349 1.44 -9.82 3.78
CA VAL A 349 1.71 -11.04 4.55
C VAL A 349 2.99 -10.86 5.38
N LYS A 350 3.25 -11.78 6.32
CA LYS A 350 4.54 -11.91 7.02
C LYS A 350 5.11 -10.57 7.50
N ASN A 351 6.31 -10.16 7.06
CA ASN A 351 6.96 -8.94 7.54
C ASN A 351 6.20 -7.67 7.18
N GLY A 352 5.42 -7.66 6.08
CA GLY A 352 4.53 -6.55 5.77
C GLY A 352 3.44 -6.36 6.84
N ILE A 353 2.86 -7.47 7.32
CA ILE A 353 1.93 -7.45 8.46
C ILE A 353 2.63 -6.99 9.75
N TYR A 354 3.84 -7.50 10.00
CA TYR A 354 4.57 -7.17 11.21
C TYR A 354 4.97 -5.69 11.29
N GLY A 355 5.21 -5.04 10.15
CA GLY A 355 5.52 -3.61 10.10
C GLY A 355 4.40 -2.76 10.68
N GLU A 356 3.16 -2.99 10.21
CA GLU A 356 1.99 -2.27 10.74
C GLU A 356 1.72 -2.60 12.21
N MET A 357 1.83 -3.88 12.59
CA MET A 357 1.68 -4.30 13.98
C MET A 357 2.70 -3.63 14.89
N PHE A 358 3.97 -3.62 14.50
CA PHE A 358 5.08 -3.01 15.23
C PHE A 358 4.84 -1.51 15.43
N VAL A 359 4.55 -0.77 14.35
CA VAL A 359 4.35 0.68 14.41
C VAL A 359 3.10 1.03 15.22
N SER A 360 2.00 0.30 15.04
CA SER A 360 0.76 0.59 15.76
C SER A 360 0.92 0.38 17.27
N ALA A 361 1.62 -0.67 17.68
CA ALA A 361 1.97 -0.94 19.06
C ALA A 361 2.95 0.11 19.65
N ALA A 362 3.95 0.52 18.87
CA ALA A 362 4.88 1.59 19.24
C ALA A 362 4.15 2.92 19.47
N ILE A 363 3.26 3.30 18.56
CA ILE A 363 2.40 4.50 18.67
C ILE A 363 1.52 4.42 19.91
N ALA A 364 0.86 3.27 20.16
CA ALA A 364 0.05 3.07 21.35
C ALA A 364 0.88 3.22 22.63
N ALA A 365 2.10 2.69 22.67
CA ALA A 365 3.00 2.80 23.82
C ALA A 365 3.51 4.23 24.05
N ALA A 366 3.78 4.99 22.99
CA ALA A 366 4.26 6.38 23.05
C ALA A 366 3.31 7.30 23.83
N PHE A 367 2.01 6.95 23.93
CA PHE A 367 1.09 7.69 24.79
C PHE A 367 1.42 7.59 26.27
N VAL A 368 2.16 6.59 26.74
CA VAL A 368 2.38 6.32 28.17
C VAL A 368 3.85 6.42 28.54
N VAL A 369 4.74 5.86 27.72
CA VAL A 369 6.18 5.83 28.00
C VAL A 369 6.85 7.16 27.67
N THR A 370 8.09 7.34 28.16
CA THR A 370 8.82 8.61 28.03
C THR A 370 10.17 8.48 27.31
N ASP A 371 10.53 7.27 26.88
CA ASP A 371 11.79 7.00 26.18
C ASP A 371 11.54 6.15 24.93
N VAL A 372 12.38 6.36 23.92
CA VAL A 372 12.27 5.71 22.60
C VAL A 372 12.55 4.21 22.65
N GLU A 373 13.38 3.74 23.58
CA GLU A 373 13.66 2.31 23.71
C GLU A 373 12.42 1.55 24.19
N ALA A 374 11.64 2.13 25.12
CA ALA A 374 10.38 1.57 25.55
C ALA A 374 9.32 1.55 24.44
N VAL A 375 9.30 2.57 23.58
CA VAL A 375 8.44 2.60 22.39
C VAL A 375 8.79 1.45 21.44
N ILE A 376 10.06 1.30 21.09
CA ILE A 376 10.53 0.24 20.18
C ILE A 376 10.31 -1.15 20.79
N ARG A 377 10.55 -1.31 22.09
CA ARG A 377 10.31 -2.56 22.81
C ARG A 377 8.84 -2.99 22.75
N ALA A 378 7.90 -2.07 22.95
CA ALA A 378 6.47 -2.39 22.86
C ALA A 378 6.07 -2.88 21.45
N GLY A 379 6.67 -2.32 20.40
CA GLY A 379 6.49 -2.82 19.03
C GLY A 379 7.09 -4.22 18.83
N LEU A 380 8.29 -4.48 19.37
CA LEU A 380 8.94 -5.79 19.28
C LEU A 380 8.17 -6.91 19.99
N GLU A 381 7.46 -6.59 21.09
CA GLU A 381 6.71 -7.56 21.87
C GLU A 381 5.49 -8.13 21.12
N VAL A 382 4.94 -7.39 20.15
CA VAL A 382 3.72 -7.80 19.45
C VAL A 382 3.97 -8.61 18.17
N ILE A 383 5.21 -8.78 17.73
CA ILE A 383 5.60 -9.50 16.49
C ILE A 383 6.33 -10.82 16.79
N PRO A 384 6.36 -11.80 15.86
CA PRO A 384 7.05 -13.07 16.10
C PRO A 384 8.54 -12.90 16.43
N GLN A 385 9.01 -13.54 17.50
CA GLN A 385 10.36 -13.34 18.04
C GLN A 385 11.46 -13.80 17.07
N GLN A 386 11.17 -14.83 16.27
CA GLN A 386 12.05 -15.46 15.29
C GLN A 386 11.69 -15.05 13.84
N SER A 387 11.31 -13.79 13.62
CA SER A 387 11.08 -13.22 12.27
C SER A 387 12.27 -12.41 11.78
N ARG A 388 12.38 -12.20 10.46
CA ARG A 388 13.34 -11.25 9.88
C ARG A 388 13.14 -9.85 10.45
N MET A 389 11.89 -9.38 10.56
CA MET A 389 11.54 -8.11 11.19
C MET A 389 12.14 -7.95 12.59
N ALA A 390 11.89 -8.90 13.50
CA ALA A 390 12.37 -8.81 14.87
C ALA A 390 13.90 -8.90 14.96
N PHE A 391 14.55 -9.68 14.08
CA PHE A 391 16.01 -9.74 14.00
C PHE A 391 16.61 -8.42 13.50
N THR A 392 16.06 -7.88 12.42
CA THR A 392 16.47 -6.61 11.82
C THR A 392 16.37 -5.46 12.82
N ILE A 393 15.24 -5.29 13.50
CA ILE A 393 15.06 -4.22 14.49
C ILE A 393 16.09 -4.34 15.64
N ARG A 394 16.31 -5.56 16.16
CA ARG A 394 17.29 -5.77 17.25
C ARG A 394 18.71 -5.46 16.80
N ASP A 395 19.08 -5.87 15.60
CA ASP A 395 20.39 -5.54 15.05
C ASP A 395 20.55 -4.03 14.83
N THR A 396 19.55 -3.33 14.29
CA THR A 396 19.58 -1.87 14.14
C THR A 396 19.75 -1.15 15.48
N ILE A 397 19.06 -1.60 16.55
CA ILE A 397 19.27 -1.06 17.91
C ILE A 397 20.74 -1.21 18.32
N ASP A 398 21.30 -2.40 18.11
CA ASP A 398 22.68 -2.73 18.45
C ASP A 398 23.71 -1.91 17.65
N GLN A 399 23.51 -1.73 16.34
CA GLN A 399 24.36 -0.88 15.50
C GLN A 399 24.29 0.57 15.95
N THR A 400 23.07 1.09 16.17
CA THR A 400 22.87 2.49 16.58
C THR A 400 23.53 2.82 17.92
N ARG A 401 23.55 1.86 18.87
CA ARG A 401 24.22 2.03 20.16
C ARG A 401 25.75 2.07 20.07
N ARG A 402 26.34 1.44 19.04
CA ARG A 402 27.79 1.34 18.85
C ARG A 402 28.34 2.46 17.98
N SER A 403 27.52 3.03 17.10
CA SER A 403 27.92 4.09 16.19
C SER A 403 28.04 5.46 16.85
N GLN A 404 28.89 6.32 16.29
CA GLN A 404 29.10 7.70 16.77
C GLN A 404 28.27 8.74 16.00
N ASN A 405 27.67 8.34 14.88
CA ASN A 405 26.83 9.15 14.02
C ASN A 405 25.76 8.24 13.39
N TRP A 406 24.65 8.83 12.91
CA TRP A 406 23.57 8.05 12.28
C TRP A 406 23.91 7.64 10.85
N GLN A 407 24.78 8.39 10.17
CA GLN A 407 25.20 8.12 8.79
C GLN A 407 25.88 6.76 8.66
N ASP A 408 26.75 6.38 9.60
CA ASP A 408 27.40 5.06 9.63
C ASP A 408 26.36 3.93 9.75
N VAL A 409 25.26 4.17 10.47
CA VAL A 409 24.17 3.20 10.61
C VAL A 409 23.33 3.13 9.33
N ALA A 410 23.06 4.28 8.70
CA ALA A 410 22.36 4.35 7.42
C ALA A 410 23.16 3.63 6.32
N ALA A 411 24.48 3.86 6.23
CA ALA A 411 25.38 3.15 5.32
C ALA A 411 25.31 1.63 5.52
N TYR A 412 25.35 1.18 6.78
CA TYR A 412 25.22 -0.23 7.13
C TYR A 412 23.87 -0.82 6.68
N ILE A 413 22.77 -0.08 6.86
CA ILE A 413 21.43 -0.50 6.43
C ILE A 413 21.39 -0.62 4.90
N THR A 414 21.91 0.37 4.17
CA THR A 414 22.00 0.35 2.71
C THR A 414 22.79 -0.87 2.22
N GLU A 415 23.98 -1.13 2.79
CA GLU A 415 24.80 -2.29 2.42
C GLU A 415 24.07 -3.61 2.70
N ARG A 416 23.47 -3.74 3.90
CA ARG A 416 22.77 -4.95 4.33
C ARG A 416 21.57 -5.28 3.45
N PHE A 417 20.88 -4.27 2.94
CA PHE A 417 19.65 -4.41 2.16
C PHE A 417 19.84 -4.06 0.68
N ALA A 418 21.06 -4.09 0.15
CA ALA A 418 21.36 -3.74 -1.24
C ALA A 418 20.60 -4.56 -2.30
N GLU A 419 20.16 -5.78 -1.95
CA GLU A 419 19.33 -6.65 -2.81
C GLU A 419 17.82 -6.48 -2.61
N HIS A 420 17.39 -5.57 -1.72
CA HIS A 420 15.97 -5.28 -1.50
C HIS A 420 15.57 -4.02 -2.25
N ASP A 421 14.30 -3.96 -2.64
CA ASP A 421 13.71 -2.73 -3.12
C ASP A 421 13.72 -1.66 -1.99
N PRO A 422 14.01 -0.39 -2.30
CA PRO A 422 13.98 0.70 -1.33
C PRO A 422 12.65 0.85 -0.58
N THR A 423 11.54 0.36 -1.13
CA THR A 423 10.20 0.38 -0.50
C THR A 423 9.89 -0.89 0.32
N HIS A 424 10.82 -1.84 0.42
CA HIS A 424 10.65 -3.04 1.24
C HIS A 424 10.58 -2.66 2.73
N VAL A 425 9.79 -3.38 3.54
CA VAL A 425 9.55 -2.97 4.94
C VAL A 425 10.81 -3.04 5.84
N LEU A 426 11.71 -4.00 5.57
CA LEU A 426 12.89 -4.24 6.42
C LEU A 426 13.95 -3.12 6.41
N PRO A 427 14.39 -2.56 5.26
CA PRO A 427 15.26 -1.39 5.29
C PRO A 427 14.56 -0.20 5.95
N ASN A 428 13.28 0.06 5.63
CA ASN A 428 12.56 1.22 6.13
C ASN A 428 12.30 1.18 7.65
N VAL A 429 11.89 0.04 8.21
CA VAL A 429 11.76 -0.09 9.67
C VAL A 429 13.11 0.10 10.38
N SER A 430 14.23 -0.25 9.73
CA SER A 430 15.58 -0.01 10.26
C SER A 430 15.88 1.49 10.30
N LEU A 431 15.59 2.21 9.22
CA LEU A 431 15.77 3.67 9.17
C LEU A 431 14.90 4.38 10.21
N LEU A 432 13.64 3.94 10.38
CA LEU A 432 12.74 4.42 11.44
C LEU A 432 13.32 4.19 12.84
N VAL A 433 13.76 2.97 13.16
CA VAL A 433 14.33 2.63 14.47
C VAL A 433 15.61 3.44 14.76
N MET A 434 16.50 3.55 13.77
CA MET A 434 17.69 4.38 13.85
C MET A 434 17.33 5.84 14.15
N ALA A 435 16.39 6.42 13.39
CA ALA A 435 15.97 7.81 13.56
C ALA A 435 15.34 8.08 14.93
N LEU A 436 14.52 7.17 15.45
CA LEU A 436 13.95 7.27 16.80
C LEU A 436 15.03 7.24 17.88
N LEU A 437 15.98 6.30 17.80
CA LEU A 437 17.08 6.18 18.77
C LEU A 437 18.02 7.38 18.72
N TRP A 438 18.42 7.81 17.53
CA TRP A 438 19.29 8.97 17.32
C TRP A 438 18.61 10.27 17.75
N GLY A 439 17.34 10.40 17.39
CA GLY A 439 16.46 11.50 17.74
C GLY A 439 16.20 11.63 19.23
N ASN A 440 16.15 10.51 19.96
CA ASN A 440 15.99 10.44 21.42
C ASN A 440 14.94 11.43 21.96
N CYS A 441 13.70 11.28 21.48
CA CYS A 441 12.53 12.12 21.78
C CYS A 441 12.59 13.58 21.29
N ASP A 442 13.71 14.06 20.73
CA ASP A 442 13.78 15.39 20.11
C ASP A 442 13.06 15.37 18.75
N PHE A 443 11.98 16.14 18.62
CA PHE A 443 11.13 16.12 17.44
C PHE A 443 11.91 16.44 16.15
N GLU A 444 12.67 17.54 16.16
CA GLU A 444 13.34 18.02 14.96
C GLU A 444 14.43 17.07 14.51
N ARG A 445 15.29 16.65 15.42
CA ARG A 445 16.37 15.69 15.15
C ARG A 445 15.82 14.36 14.65
N SER A 446 14.71 13.88 15.22
CA SER A 446 14.11 12.61 14.80
C SER A 446 13.61 12.68 13.37
N VAL A 447 12.78 13.68 13.04
CA VAL A 447 12.15 13.77 11.71
C VAL A 447 13.14 14.15 10.61
N THR A 448 14.14 14.99 10.89
CA THR A 448 15.15 15.34 9.89
C THR A 448 16.13 14.19 9.67
N THR A 449 16.52 13.43 10.71
CA THR A 449 17.31 12.20 10.52
C THR A 449 16.55 11.18 9.70
N ALA A 450 15.26 10.94 9.99
CA ALA A 450 14.45 10.01 9.19
C ALA A 450 14.35 10.42 7.72
N ALA A 451 14.11 11.72 7.45
CA ALA A 451 13.99 12.25 6.09
C ALA A 451 15.33 12.21 5.33
N MET A 452 16.46 12.43 6.01
CA MET A 452 17.79 12.41 5.38
C MET A 452 18.36 11.00 5.19
N ALA A 453 17.75 9.96 5.75
CA ALA A 453 18.32 8.62 5.79
C ALA A 453 18.20 7.81 4.48
N GLY A 454 17.44 8.29 3.50
CA GLY A 454 17.25 7.62 2.21
C GLY A 454 15.92 6.89 2.06
N PHE A 455 15.78 6.23 0.91
CA PHE A 455 14.66 5.35 0.56
C PHE A 455 13.29 6.03 0.64
N ASP A 456 12.35 5.42 1.36
CA ASP A 456 10.96 5.86 1.52
C ASP A 456 10.86 6.95 2.61
N SER A 457 11.52 8.08 2.34
CA SER A 457 11.90 9.07 3.35
C SER A 457 10.72 9.84 3.92
N ASP A 458 9.64 10.05 3.16
CA ASP A 458 8.37 10.59 3.64
C ASP A 458 7.66 9.62 4.56
N CYS A 459 7.54 8.34 4.19
CA CYS A 459 6.93 7.30 5.03
C CYS A 459 7.64 7.17 6.39
N ASN A 460 8.98 7.12 6.35
CA ASN A 460 9.82 7.00 7.54
C ASN A 460 9.74 8.26 8.42
N ALA A 461 9.79 9.45 7.81
CA ALA A 461 9.67 10.71 8.53
C ALA A 461 8.25 10.92 9.10
N ALA A 462 7.19 10.52 8.38
CA ALA A 462 5.81 10.58 8.84
C ALA A 462 5.60 9.72 10.08
N THR A 463 6.04 8.46 10.04
CA THR A 463 5.94 7.53 11.16
C THR A 463 6.78 7.99 12.35
N THR A 464 8.01 8.48 12.11
CA THR A 464 8.87 9.05 13.15
C THR A 464 8.21 10.26 13.80
N GLY A 465 7.70 11.20 12.99
CA GLY A 465 7.01 12.40 13.44
C GLY A 465 5.75 12.07 14.22
N SER A 466 4.99 11.05 13.84
CA SER A 466 3.83 10.57 14.58
C SER A 466 4.18 10.13 16.00
N ILE A 467 5.15 9.23 16.14
CA ILE A 467 5.60 8.70 17.44
C ILE A 467 6.15 9.82 18.32
N VAL A 468 7.06 10.63 17.78
CA VAL A 468 7.73 11.68 18.56
C VAL A 468 6.80 12.86 18.82
N GLY A 469 5.84 13.11 17.94
CA GLY A 469 4.75 14.06 18.13
C GLY A 469 3.83 13.68 19.29
N ILE A 470 3.55 12.39 19.50
CA ILE A 470 2.84 11.90 20.68
C ILE A 470 3.67 12.08 21.96
N LEU A 471 4.96 11.74 21.91
CA LEU A 471 5.86 11.86 23.07
C LEU A 471 5.95 13.31 23.56
N ASN A 472 5.99 14.26 22.62
CA ASN A 472 6.10 15.69 22.92
C ASN A 472 4.74 16.36 23.20
N GLY A 473 3.66 15.93 22.53
CA GLY A 473 2.38 16.63 22.51
C GLY A 473 2.39 17.86 21.59
N ALA A 474 1.23 18.21 21.03
CA ALA A 474 1.10 19.29 20.04
C ALA A 474 1.62 20.64 20.56
N ALA A 475 1.36 20.95 21.85
CA ALA A 475 1.77 22.20 22.47
C ALA A 475 3.29 22.44 22.47
N ASN A 476 4.11 21.38 22.36
CA ASN A 476 5.56 21.46 22.38
C ASN A 476 6.20 21.36 20.97
N LEU A 477 5.41 21.20 19.91
CA LEU A 477 5.95 21.13 18.56
C LEU A 477 6.38 22.53 18.05
N PRO A 478 7.56 22.67 17.40
CA PRO A 478 8.03 23.98 16.97
C PRO A 478 7.15 24.60 15.88
N GLY A 479 6.79 25.87 16.05
CA GLY A 479 5.91 26.61 15.15
C GLY A 479 6.37 26.64 13.68
N LYS A 480 7.69 26.61 13.43
CA LYS A 480 8.22 26.59 12.05
C LYS A 480 7.77 25.36 11.24
N TRP A 481 7.44 24.26 11.91
CA TRP A 481 6.94 23.05 11.29
C TRP A 481 5.42 23.04 11.19
N THR A 482 4.73 23.42 12.27
CA THR A 482 3.26 23.34 12.37
C THR A 482 2.54 24.47 11.62
N LEU A 483 3.07 25.70 11.62
CA LEU A 483 2.40 26.85 11.02
C LEU A 483 2.22 26.73 9.49
N PRO A 484 3.20 26.26 8.70
CA PRO A 484 3.03 26.13 7.24
C PRO A 484 1.93 25.14 6.81
N ILE A 485 1.69 24.11 7.63
CA ILE A 485 0.65 23.09 7.41
C ILE A 485 -0.76 23.66 7.64
N ASN A 486 -0.88 24.78 8.37
CA ASN A 486 -2.11 25.58 8.46
C ASN A 486 -3.38 24.80 8.85
N ASP A 487 -3.22 23.81 9.75
CA ASP A 487 -4.28 22.92 10.24
C ASP A 487 -5.12 22.29 9.11
N GLN A 488 -4.49 22.01 7.96
CA GLN A 488 -5.16 21.50 6.78
C GLN A 488 -4.39 20.33 6.18
N LEU A 489 -5.12 19.31 5.77
CA LEU A 489 -4.61 18.11 5.14
C LEU A 489 -5.43 17.80 3.89
N GLU A 490 -4.75 17.67 2.76
CA GLU A 490 -5.34 17.24 1.49
C GLU A 490 -5.37 15.71 1.43
N SER A 491 -6.47 15.14 0.95
CA SER A 491 -6.62 13.68 0.83
C SER A 491 -7.42 13.29 -0.41
N TRP A 492 -7.13 12.12 -0.95
CA TRP A 492 -7.88 11.49 -2.04
C TRP A 492 -8.89 10.43 -1.57
N VAL A 493 -9.14 10.33 -0.26
CA VAL A 493 -10.23 9.52 0.28
C VAL A 493 -11.57 10.15 -0.09
N TRP A 494 -12.40 9.43 -0.86
CA TRP A 494 -13.67 9.95 -1.36
C TRP A 494 -14.58 10.44 -0.24
N GLY A 495 -15.01 11.70 -0.33
CA GLY A 495 -15.79 12.39 0.68
C GLY A 495 -14.97 13.20 1.70
N HIS A 496 -13.63 13.19 1.61
CA HIS A 496 -12.73 13.84 2.57
C HIS A 496 -11.55 14.57 1.89
N SER A 497 -11.82 15.42 0.89
CA SER A 497 -10.76 15.99 0.05
C SER A 497 -9.81 16.98 0.74
N MET A 498 -10.35 17.81 1.65
CA MET A 498 -9.59 18.69 2.53
C MET A 498 -10.17 18.57 3.93
N VAL A 499 -9.34 18.22 4.91
CA VAL A 499 -9.76 18.03 6.30
C VAL A 499 -8.90 18.87 7.23
N ARG A 500 -9.47 19.28 8.37
CA ARG A 500 -8.70 19.92 9.43
C ARG A 500 -8.03 18.88 10.31
N ILE A 501 -6.76 19.08 10.62
CA ILE A 501 -6.00 18.14 11.44
C ILE A 501 -6.54 18.14 12.88
N SER A 502 -6.94 19.30 13.38
CA SER A 502 -7.62 19.48 14.66
C SER A 502 -8.96 18.73 14.74
N ASP A 503 -9.74 18.69 13.66
CA ASP A 503 -10.99 17.92 13.61
C ASP A 503 -10.73 16.42 13.63
N LEU A 504 -9.71 15.95 12.90
CA LEU A 504 -9.27 14.55 12.98
C LEU A 504 -8.87 14.20 14.41
N ALA A 505 -8.07 15.05 15.08
CA ALA A 505 -7.63 14.83 16.45
C ALA A 505 -8.82 14.71 17.42
N GLN A 506 -9.82 15.57 17.28
CA GLN A 506 -11.02 15.53 18.13
C GLN A 506 -11.84 14.25 17.91
N ARG A 507 -11.99 13.79 16.67
CA ARG A 507 -12.70 12.54 16.34
C ARG A 507 -11.97 11.30 16.85
N VAL A 508 -10.64 11.27 16.66
CA VAL A 508 -9.78 10.21 17.19
C VAL A 508 -9.83 10.18 18.73
N TYR A 509 -9.83 11.34 19.39
CA TYR A 509 -9.97 11.45 20.84
C TYR A 509 -11.26 10.83 21.38
N VAL A 510 -12.39 10.98 20.68
CA VAL A 510 -13.65 10.34 21.06
C VAL A 510 -13.53 8.81 21.04
N LEU A 511 -12.97 8.27 19.95
CA LEU A 511 -12.75 6.82 19.80
C LEU A 511 -11.73 6.27 20.80
N ALA A 512 -10.66 7.02 21.07
CA ALA A 512 -9.66 6.65 22.07
C ALA A 512 -10.27 6.56 23.48
N ARG A 513 -11.18 7.48 23.82
CA ARG A 513 -11.92 7.42 25.09
C ARG A 513 -12.85 6.23 25.19
N GLU A 514 -13.61 5.94 24.13
CA GLU A 514 -14.46 4.76 24.06
C GLU A 514 -13.64 3.47 24.26
N SER A 515 -12.50 3.38 23.58
CA SER A 515 -11.56 2.27 23.68
C SER A 515 -11.01 2.11 25.11
N LEU A 516 -10.70 3.21 25.80
CA LEU A 516 -10.28 3.18 27.21
C LEU A 516 -11.38 2.67 28.15
N THR A 517 -12.63 3.10 27.95
CA THR A 517 -13.77 2.68 28.78
C THR A 517 -14.18 1.23 28.58
N ASN A 518 -14.15 0.71 27.35
CA ASN A 518 -14.61 -0.65 27.06
C ASN A 518 -13.74 -1.73 27.72
N SER A 519 -12.43 -1.47 27.92
CA SER A 519 -11.54 -2.41 28.61
C SER A 519 -11.58 -2.31 30.15
N ALA A 520 -12.31 -1.35 30.73
CA ALA A 520 -12.53 -1.31 32.18
C ALA A 520 -13.64 -2.29 32.62
N ASN A 521 -14.39 -2.86 31.66
CA ASN A 521 -15.54 -3.74 31.89
C ASN A 521 -15.29 -5.21 31.48
N THR A 522 -14.05 -5.56 31.10
CA THR A 522 -13.57 -6.91 30.78
C THR A 522 -12.37 -7.22 31.64
#